data_AF-A0A1I0RGD8-F1
#
_entry.id   AF-A0A1I0RGD8-F1
#
_cell.length_a   1.000
_cell.length_b   1.000
_cell.length_c   1.000
_cell.angle_alpha   90.00
_cell.angle_beta   90.00
_cell.angle_gamma   90.00
#
_symmetry.space_group_name_H-M   'P 1'
#
loop_
_entity.id
_entity.type
_entity.pdbx_description
1 polymer ?
#
loop_
_entity_poly.entity_id
_entity_poly.type
_entity_poly.pdbx_seq_one_letter_code
_entity_poly.pdbx_strand_id
1 'polypeptide(L)'
;MQRQSYLDWLRILAILGVLFFHSAMPYATDMDWHIRNKETSNLLLEMNAWLHLFRMPLLFFISGTVSYYMLQNRTGKGFIGLRFTRLFIPLVFGMLVIVPPQVYLERLTQGFRGNFWHFYPSIFTTGAYPKGNMSWHHLWFVLYLLIYDIIFAPLFVWIIKAKNKPLQWMAEGKRIYLLAIPAIIIYSSMTIQFPETNNLVQDYCYFLYWLCFLLVGFICVANISLMDSLERNRRFSLMIAFTSIIVINYIRWNDIQPWDTIINWKTDPRTYIFLALRVVCAWGWVFTAIGYGKRYLNKKHPVLNYLNQAVYPFYILHQTVIVILTYYVVQTTETIGMKYIFTVIVTFLLSMGIFHIFIRPYAVTRFLFGMKPKSIK
;
A
#
# COMPACT_ATOMS: atom_id res chain seq x y z
N MET A 1 -11.11 -7.67 -23.71
CA MET A 1 -11.75 -7.50 -22.38
C MET A 1 -11.69 -6.02 -22.00
N GLN A 2 -12.79 -5.45 -21.53
CA GLN A 2 -12.88 -4.02 -21.21
C GLN A 2 -12.27 -3.74 -19.83
N ARG A 3 -11.51 -2.64 -19.69
CA ARG A 3 -10.97 -2.17 -18.40
C ARG A 3 -12.12 -1.98 -17.39
N GLN A 4 -12.00 -2.61 -16.24
CA GLN A 4 -13.04 -2.61 -15.20
C GLN A 4 -12.94 -1.35 -14.35
N SER A 5 -13.96 -0.49 -14.42
CA SER A 5 -13.90 0.86 -13.81
C SER A 5 -13.86 0.81 -12.28
N TYR A 6 -14.44 -0.22 -11.67
CA TYR A 6 -14.45 -0.36 -10.22
C TYR A 6 -13.05 -0.58 -9.63
N LEU A 7 -12.16 -1.28 -10.34
CA LEU A 7 -10.77 -1.50 -9.89
C LEU A 7 -10.00 -0.18 -9.85
N ASP A 8 -10.26 0.71 -10.81
CA ASP A 8 -9.69 2.04 -10.82
C ASP A 8 -10.21 2.88 -9.64
N TRP A 9 -11.53 2.86 -9.38
CA TRP A 9 -12.11 3.54 -8.22
C TRP A 9 -11.51 3.05 -6.91
N LEU A 10 -11.45 1.74 -6.69
CA LEU A 10 -10.89 1.16 -5.47
C LEU A 10 -9.42 1.54 -5.29
N ARG A 11 -8.63 1.58 -6.37
CA ARG A 11 -7.24 2.05 -6.33
C ARG A 11 -7.15 3.50 -5.91
N ILE A 12 -7.97 4.36 -6.50
CA ILE A 12 -8.00 5.79 -6.21
C ILE A 12 -8.39 6.02 -4.74
N LEU A 13 -9.44 5.36 -4.26
CA LEU A 13 -9.89 5.43 -2.88
C LEU A 13 -8.83 4.91 -1.90
N ALA A 14 -8.16 3.80 -2.24
CA ALA A 14 -7.07 3.26 -1.42
C ALA A 14 -5.88 4.23 -1.35
N ILE A 15 -5.49 4.86 -2.47
CA ILE A 15 -4.41 5.87 -2.48
C ILE A 15 -4.84 7.14 -1.75
N LEU A 16 -6.09 7.57 -1.86
CA LEU A 16 -6.61 8.66 -1.04
C LEU A 16 -6.58 8.29 0.45
N GLY A 17 -6.87 7.03 0.80
CA GLY A 17 -6.69 6.48 2.15
C GLY A 17 -5.26 6.57 2.68
N VAL A 18 -4.25 6.54 1.80
CA VAL A 18 -2.84 6.72 2.17
C VAL A 18 -2.59 8.14 2.72
N LEU A 19 -3.24 9.17 2.14
CA LEU A 19 -3.15 10.55 2.62
C LEU A 19 -3.63 10.65 4.08
N PHE A 20 -4.83 10.13 4.35
CA PHE A 20 -5.41 10.16 5.69
C PHE A 20 -4.56 9.40 6.71
N PHE A 21 -3.98 8.27 6.29
CA PHE A 21 -3.12 7.45 7.12
C PHE A 21 -1.81 8.14 7.50
N HIS A 22 -1.00 8.58 6.52
CA HIS A 22 0.29 9.21 6.80
C HIS A 22 0.11 10.57 7.49
N SER A 23 -0.99 11.29 7.24
CA SER A 23 -1.28 12.54 7.95
C SER A 23 -1.59 12.32 9.43
N ALA A 24 -2.05 11.13 9.81
CA ALA A 24 -2.38 10.78 11.19
C ALA A 24 -1.18 10.22 11.98
N MET A 25 -0.17 9.66 11.29
CA MET A 25 1.00 9.04 11.93
C MET A 25 1.74 9.95 12.93
N PRO A 26 1.94 11.26 12.69
CA PRO A 26 2.58 12.15 13.66
C PRO A 26 1.86 12.24 15.01
N TYR A 27 0.56 11.93 15.03
CA TYR A 27 -0.32 12.13 16.18
C TYR A 27 -0.79 10.80 16.80
N ALA A 28 -0.51 9.64 16.21
CA ALA A 28 -0.97 8.36 16.73
C ALA A 28 -0.10 7.89 17.91
N THR A 29 -0.67 7.37 19.00
CA THR A 29 0.00 7.14 20.29
C THR A 29 1.20 6.19 20.23
N ASP A 30 1.05 5.02 19.61
CA ASP A 30 2.07 3.95 19.67
C ASP A 30 2.68 3.63 18.30
N MET A 31 2.84 4.64 17.44
CA MET A 31 3.54 4.51 16.16
C MET A 31 4.81 5.34 16.15
N ASP A 32 5.91 4.71 15.74
CA ASP A 32 7.14 5.42 15.43
C ASP A 32 7.03 6.06 14.03
N TRP A 33 7.46 7.31 13.92
CA TRP A 33 7.39 8.08 12.69
C TRP A 33 8.40 9.22 12.68
N HIS A 34 8.77 9.66 11.49
CA HIS A 34 9.74 10.73 11.23
C HIS A 34 9.71 11.88 12.23
N ILE A 35 8.51 12.44 12.46
CA ILE A 35 8.28 13.61 13.30
C ILE A 35 6.99 13.36 14.07
N ARG A 36 7.05 13.56 15.39
CA ARG A 36 5.92 13.32 16.29
C ARG A 36 5.47 14.59 16.98
N ASN A 37 4.15 14.70 17.15
CA ASN A 37 3.56 15.69 18.03
C ASN A 37 3.73 15.26 19.49
N LYS A 38 3.89 16.23 20.39
CA LYS A 38 4.05 15.97 21.83
C LYS A 38 2.83 15.24 22.42
N GLU A 39 1.64 15.66 22.02
CA GLU A 39 0.38 15.01 22.40
C GLU A 39 -0.06 14.04 21.31
N THR A 40 -0.69 12.93 21.72
CA THR A 40 -1.09 11.86 20.83
C THR A 40 -2.58 11.51 20.97
N SER A 41 -3.10 10.74 20.01
CA SER A 41 -4.51 10.38 19.90
C SER A 41 -4.69 8.90 19.60
N ASN A 42 -5.38 8.20 20.52
CA ASN A 42 -5.79 6.81 20.33
C ASN A 42 -6.82 6.66 19.20
N LEU A 43 -7.64 7.68 18.94
CA LEU A 43 -8.58 7.65 17.82
C LEU A 43 -7.83 7.61 16.47
N LEU A 44 -6.78 8.42 16.32
CA LEU A 44 -5.95 8.41 15.13
C LEU A 44 -5.10 7.13 15.02
N LEU A 45 -4.69 6.55 16.16
CA LEU A 45 -4.07 5.22 16.20
C LEU A 45 -5.01 4.14 15.64
N GLU A 46 -6.26 4.08 16.11
CA GLU A 46 -7.23 3.07 15.66
C GLU A 46 -7.62 3.26 14.19
N MET A 47 -7.80 4.50 13.74
CA MET A 47 -8.01 4.80 12.33
C MET A 47 -6.82 4.30 11.48
N ASN A 48 -5.59 4.54 11.93
CA ASN A 48 -4.40 4.08 11.22
C ASN A 48 -4.29 2.55 11.22
N ALA A 49 -4.49 1.90 12.37
CA ALA A 49 -4.49 0.45 12.48
C ALA A 49 -5.51 -0.17 11.51
N TRP A 50 -6.74 0.37 11.47
CA TRP A 50 -7.77 -0.09 10.55
C TRP A 50 -7.39 0.12 9.07
N LEU A 51 -6.92 1.31 8.70
CA LEU A 51 -6.49 1.59 7.33
C LEU A 51 -5.31 0.70 6.91
N HIS A 52 -4.37 0.42 7.81
CA HIS A 52 -3.22 -0.45 7.54
C HIS A 52 -3.66 -1.89 7.19
N LEU A 53 -4.67 -2.41 7.88
CA LEU A 53 -5.12 -3.80 7.74
C LEU A 53 -5.58 -4.18 6.33
N PHE A 54 -6.11 -3.24 5.53
CA PHE A 54 -6.68 -3.58 4.23
C PHE A 54 -6.20 -2.73 3.06
N ARG A 55 -5.74 -1.50 3.30
CA ARG A 55 -5.36 -0.58 2.21
C ARG A 55 -4.19 -1.15 1.39
N MET A 56 -3.11 -1.56 2.04
CA MET A 56 -1.94 -2.14 1.34
C MET A 56 -2.27 -3.49 0.70
N PRO A 57 -2.93 -4.45 1.38
CA PRO A 57 -3.43 -5.65 0.74
C PRO A 57 -4.28 -5.39 -0.51
N LEU A 58 -5.20 -4.42 -0.45
CA LEU A 58 -6.07 -4.05 -1.56
C LEU A 58 -5.26 -3.49 -2.74
N LEU A 59 -4.26 -2.64 -2.47
CA LEU A 59 -3.37 -2.11 -3.51
C LEU A 59 -2.55 -3.23 -4.18
N PHE A 60 -2.03 -4.21 -3.42
CA PHE A 60 -1.35 -5.37 -4.00
C PHE A 60 -2.28 -6.23 -4.85
N PHE A 61 -3.50 -6.51 -4.38
CA PHE A 61 -4.51 -7.22 -5.17
C PHE A 61 -4.81 -6.49 -6.48
N ILE A 62 -5.09 -5.19 -6.42
CA ILE A 62 -5.35 -4.39 -7.62
C ILE A 62 -4.13 -4.36 -8.54
N SER A 63 -2.92 -4.27 -8.01
CA SER A 63 -1.71 -4.34 -8.83
C SER A 63 -1.59 -5.63 -9.61
N GLY A 64 -1.98 -6.78 -9.03
CA GLY A 64 -2.10 -8.04 -9.75
C GLY A 64 -3.08 -7.96 -10.93
N THR A 65 -4.24 -7.31 -10.73
CA THR A 65 -5.20 -7.09 -11.82
C THR A 65 -4.63 -6.19 -12.93
N VAL A 66 -3.85 -5.17 -12.55
CA VAL A 66 -3.19 -4.25 -13.49
C VAL A 66 -2.10 -4.98 -14.27
N SER A 67 -1.30 -5.84 -13.62
CA SER A 67 -0.29 -6.68 -14.28
C SER A 67 -0.90 -7.57 -15.35
N TYR A 68 -2.04 -8.19 -15.06
CA TYR A 68 -2.78 -8.99 -16.06
C TYR A 68 -3.18 -8.16 -17.29
N TYR A 69 -3.86 -7.02 -17.12
CA TYR A 69 -4.27 -6.18 -18.25
C TYR A 69 -3.09 -5.59 -19.03
N MET A 70 -1.98 -5.30 -18.36
CA MET A 70 -0.76 -4.82 -19.02
C MET A 70 -0.09 -5.90 -19.87
N LEU A 71 -0.16 -7.16 -19.43
CA LEU A 71 0.47 -8.29 -20.11
C LEU A 71 -0.39 -8.86 -21.25
N GLN A 72 -1.72 -8.72 -21.21
CA GLN A 72 -2.63 -9.25 -22.26
C GLN A 72 -2.22 -8.89 -23.70
N ASN A 73 -1.64 -7.71 -23.92
CA ASN A 73 -1.26 -7.22 -25.24
C ASN A 73 0.26 -7.08 -25.43
N ARG A 74 1.06 -7.80 -24.63
CA ARG A 74 2.53 -7.66 -24.62
C ARG A 74 3.26 -8.99 -24.44
N THR A 75 4.48 -9.05 -24.97
CA THR A 75 5.43 -10.10 -24.61
C THR A 75 5.94 -9.90 -23.18
N GLY A 76 6.45 -10.94 -22.54
CA GLY A 76 7.07 -10.84 -21.21
C GLY A 76 8.18 -9.79 -21.15
N LYS A 77 9.03 -9.71 -22.19
CA LYS A 77 10.07 -8.67 -22.31
C LYS A 77 9.47 -7.25 -22.38
N GLY A 78 8.42 -7.07 -23.19
CA GLY A 78 7.72 -5.78 -23.30
C GLY A 78 7.01 -5.36 -22.00
N PHE A 79 6.55 -6.32 -21.21
CA PHE A 79 6.00 -6.08 -19.88
C PHE A 79 7.09 -5.60 -18.91
N ILE A 80 8.22 -6.31 -18.82
CA ILE A 80 9.35 -5.92 -17.95
C ILE A 80 9.88 -4.52 -18.32
N GLY A 81 10.09 -4.22 -19.60
CA GLY A 81 10.52 -2.88 -20.03
C GLY A 81 9.54 -1.78 -19.63
N LEU A 82 8.23 -2.07 -19.66
CA LEU A 82 7.20 -1.13 -19.20
C LEU A 82 7.22 -0.94 -17.68
N ARG A 83 7.54 -1.98 -16.91
CA ARG A 83 7.69 -1.89 -15.45
C ARG A 83 8.94 -1.13 -15.05
N PHE A 84 10.03 -1.31 -15.78
CA PHE A 84 11.24 -0.52 -15.59
C PHE A 84 10.95 0.99 -15.77
N THR A 85 10.30 1.35 -16.88
CA THR A 85 9.99 2.77 -17.14
C THR A 85 8.93 3.36 -16.20
N ARG A 86 7.98 2.57 -15.71
CA ARG A 86 6.86 3.08 -14.88
C ARG A 86 7.02 2.89 -13.37
N LEU A 87 7.94 2.05 -12.92
CA LEU A 87 8.17 1.77 -11.49
C LEU A 87 9.62 2.04 -11.11
N PHE A 88 10.59 1.47 -11.83
CA PHE A 88 12.02 1.63 -11.48
C PHE A 88 12.48 3.08 -11.59
N ILE A 89 12.20 3.76 -12.71
CA ILE A 89 12.61 5.16 -12.89
C ILE A 89 11.97 6.08 -11.83
N PRO A 90 10.65 6.03 -11.57
CA PRO A 90 10.05 6.81 -10.50
C PRO A 90 10.54 6.45 -9.11
N LEU A 91 10.89 5.18 -8.86
CA LEU A 91 11.49 4.76 -7.59
C LEU A 91 12.85 5.42 -7.38
N VAL A 92 13.75 5.34 -8.37
CA VAL A 92 15.09 5.96 -8.28
C VAL A 92 14.97 7.48 -8.13
N PHE A 93 14.13 8.12 -8.95
CA PHE A 93 13.86 9.55 -8.80
C PHE A 93 13.30 9.89 -7.41
N GLY A 94 12.39 9.05 -6.91
CA GLY A 94 11.83 9.17 -5.58
C GLY A 94 12.89 9.10 -4.47
N MET A 95 13.78 8.11 -4.54
CA MET A 95 14.89 7.93 -3.58
C MET A 95 15.88 9.11 -3.60
N LEU A 96 16.15 9.68 -4.78
CA LEU A 96 17.16 10.73 -4.94
C LEU A 96 16.62 12.15 -4.74
N VAL A 97 15.32 12.39 -4.96
CA VAL A 97 14.76 13.76 -4.96
C VAL A 97 13.61 13.92 -3.98
N ILE A 98 12.71 12.93 -3.91
CA ILE A 98 11.46 13.06 -3.16
C ILE A 98 11.64 12.69 -1.69
N VAL A 99 12.39 11.62 -1.41
CA VAL A 99 12.60 11.10 -0.06
C VAL A 99 13.62 11.90 0.77
N PRO A 100 14.76 12.40 0.23
CA PRO A 100 15.78 13.05 1.03
C PRO A 100 15.30 14.23 1.90
N PRO A 101 14.36 15.09 1.46
CA PRO A 101 13.79 16.12 2.32
C PRO A 101 13.11 15.57 3.59
N GLN A 102 12.50 14.37 3.52
CA GLN A 102 11.90 13.73 4.69
C GLN A 102 12.98 13.38 5.73
N VAL A 103 14.03 12.69 5.28
CA VAL A 103 15.13 12.24 6.15
C VAL A 103 15.89 13.44 6.70
N TYR A 104 16.10 14.48 5.90
CA TYR A 104 16.74 15.71 6.36
C TYR A 104 16.00 16.34 7.55
N LEU A 105 14.67 16.52 7.43
CA LEU A 105 13.86 17.12 8.49
C LEU A 105 13.82 16.24 9.75
N GLU A 106 13.79 14.92 9.59
CA GLU A 106 13.95 13.99 10.71
C GLU A 106 15.34 14.11 11.37
N ARG A 107 16.43 14.20 10.60
CA ARG A 107 17.77 14.37 11.18
C ARG A 107 17.90 15.70 11.92
N LEU A 108 17.24 16.76 11.47
CA LEU A 108 17.19 18.03 12.21
C LEU A 108 16.56 17.84 13.60
N THR A 109 15.48 17.06 13.72
CA THR A 109 14.85 16.78 15.03
C THR A 109 15.71 15.86 15.90
N GLN A 110 16.62 15.09 15.30
CA GLN A 110 17.59 14.23 15.98
C GLN A 110 18.94 14.93 16.26
N GLY A 111 19.05 16.24 16.01
CA GLY A 111 20.19 17.06 16.40
C GLY A 111 21.18 17.43 15.28
N PHE A 112 20.95 17.03 14.03
CA PHE A 112 21.74 17.52 12.90
C PHE A 112 21.69 19.05 12.82
N ARG A 113 22.83 19.69 12.56
CA ARG A 113 22.95 21.14 12.36
C ARG A 113 23.51 21.41 10.97
N GLY A 114 22.74 22.08 10.13
CA GLY A 114 23.15 22.43 8.77
C GLY A 114 21.97 22.59 7.82
N ASN A 115 22.24 23.11 6.63
CA ASN A 115 21.24 23.21 5.57
C ASN A 115 21.12 21.89 4.78
N PHE A 116 20.10 21.80 3.92
CA PHE A 116 19.83 20.63 3.11
C PHE A 116 21.01 20.23 2.20
N TRP A 117 21.74 21.20 1.65
CA TRP A 117 22.87 20.94 0.73
C TRP A 117 24.06 20.32 1.45
N HIS A 118 24.28 20.66 2.72
CA HIS A 118 25.26 19.99 3.57
C HIS A 118 24.81 18.56 3.91
N PHE A 119 23.52 18.35 4.14
CA PHE A 119 22.96 17.03 4.41
C PHE A 119 23.00 16.10 3.19
N TYR A 120 22.68 16.60 2.00
CA TYR A 120 22.40 15.76 0.82
C TYR A 120 23.51 14.75 0.47
N PRO A 121 24.82 15.09 0.44
CA PRO A 121 25.87 14.11 0.18
C PRO A 121 25.86 12.91 1.13
N SER A 122 25.35 13.08 2.36
CA SER A 122 25.30 12.02 3.37
C SER A 122 24.40 10.83 2.97
N ILE A 123 23.46 11.02 2.04
CA ILE A 123 22.64 9.91 1.54
C ILE A 123 23.49 8.85 0.82
N PHE A 124 24.65 9.22 0.29
CA PHE A 124 25.55 8.29 -0.41
C PHE A 124 26.65 7.72 0.49
N THR A 125 26.93 8.34 1.64
CA THR A 125 28.08 7.98 2.49
C THR A 125 27.71 7.26 3.78
N THR A 126 26.48 7.42 4.27
CA THR A 126 26.05 6.89 5.58
C THR A 126 25.34 5.53 5.52
N GLY A 127 25.06 5.03 4.31
CA GLY A 127 24.38 3.75 4.09
C GLY A 127 22.85 3.83 4.22
N ALA A 128 22.21 2.68 4.50
CA ALA A 128 20.77 2.52 4.48
C ALA A 128 20.09 3.00 5.78
N TYR A 129 18.95 3.68 5.63
CA TYR A 129 18.03 4.03 6.72
C TYR A 129 17.57 2.77 7.50
N PRO A 130 17.33 2.83 8.83
CA PRO A 130 17.34 4.02 9.69
C PRO A 130 18.72 4.45 10.22
N LYS A 131 19.75 3.62 10.08
CA LYS A 131 21.10 3.95 10.56
C LYS A 131 21.81 4.98 9.67
N GLY A 132 21.64 4.85 8.36
CA GLY A 132 22.09 5.82 7.36
C GLY A 132 20.95 6.67 6.80
N ASN A 133 21.18 7.32 5.67
CA ASN A 133 20.24 8.28 5.07
C ASN A 133 19.66 7.86 3.71
N MET A 134 20.18 6.79 3.08
CA MET A 134 19.61 6.25 1.84
C MET A 134 18.34 5.45 2.13
N SER A 135 17.23 5.79 1.47
CA SER A 135 15.94 5.09 1.68
C SER A 135 14.97 5.29 0.52
N TRP A 136 14.04 4.36 0.38
CA TRP A 136 12.83 4.52 -0.43
C TRP A 136 11.59 4.95 0.38
N HIS A 137 11.64 4.87 1.71
CA HIS A 137 10.51 5.17 2.61
C HIS A 137 9.19 4.61 2.08
N HIS A 138 8.18 5.46 1.90
CA HIS A 138 6.83 5.08 1.48
C HIS A 138 6.74 4.46 0.09
N LEU A 139 7.80 4.55 -0.72
CA LEU A 139 7.90 3.96 -2.04
C LEU A 139 8.23 2.46 -2.02
N TRP A 140 8.39 1.84 -0.84
CA TRP A 140 8.61 0.40 -0.69
C TRP A 140 7.61 -0.43 -1.51
N PHE A 141 6.34 -0.03 -1.55
CA PHE A 141 5.31 -0.72 -2.34
C PHE A 141 5.68 -0.78 -3.83
N VAL A 142 6.20 0.31 -4.40
CA VAL A 142 6.63 0.38 -5.81
C VAL A 142 7.80 -0.56 -6.07
N LEU A 143 8.75 -0.62 -5.15
CA LEU A 143 9.87 -1.55 -5.23
C LEU A 143 9.39 -3.01 -5.20
N TYR A 144 8.49 -3.36 -4.28
CA TYR A 144 7.97 -4.73 -4.16
C TYR A 144 7.23 -5.13 -5.43
N LEU A 145 6.39 -4.24 -5.97
CA LEU A 145 5.71 -4.46 -7.24
C LEU A 145 6.69 -4.69 -8.40
N LEU A 146 7.75 -3.88 -8.49
CA LEU A 146 8.76 -4.04 -9.53
C LEU A 146 9.40 -5.43 -9.45
N ILE A 147 9.82 -5.85 -8.26
CA ILE A 147 10.46 -7.15 -8.03
C ILE A 147 9.49 -8.28 -8.34
N TYR A 148 8.25 -8.23 -7.84
CA TYR A 148 7.24 -9.24 -8.15
C TYR A 148 6.97 -9.34 -9.65
N ASP A 149 6.78 -8.20 -10.33
CA ASP A 149 6.49 -8.20 -11.76
C ASP A 149 7.65 -8.76 -12.59
N ILE A 150 8.91 -8.55 -12.18
CA ILE A 150 10.08 -9.13 -12.86
C ILE A 150 10.18 -10.64 -12.59
N ILE A 151 10.16 -11.05 -11.32
CA ILE A 151 10.36 -12.45 -10.91
C ILE A 151 9.21 -13.33 -11.44
N PHE A 152 7.97 -12.86 -11.35
CA PHE A 152 6.79 -13.63 -11.72
C PHE A 152 6.29 -13.38 -13.15
N ALA A 153 7.01 -12.60 -13.96
CA ALA A 153 6.68 -12.43 -15.39
C ALA A 153 6.51 -13.77 -16.14
N PRO A 154 7.38 -14.80 -15.97
CA PRO A 154 7.19 -16.09 -16.64
C PRO A 154 5.89 -16.78 -16.22
N LEU A 155 5.57 -16.75 -14.91
CA LEU A 155 4.33 -17.31 -14.38
C LEU A 155 3.10 -16.59 -14.95
N PHE A 156 3.12 -15.26 -14.98
CA PHE A 156 2.03 -14.46 -15.55
C PHE A 156 1.81 -14.75 -17.03
N VAL A 157 2.88 -14.88 -17.82
CA VAL A 157 2.80 -15.26 -19.24
C VAL A 157 2.20 -16.66 -19.38
N TRP A 158 2.64 -17.61 -18.56
CA TRP A 158 2.11 -18.97 -18.57
C TRP A 158 0.61 -19.01 -18.24
N ILE A 159 0.16 -18.32 -17.19
CA ILE A 159 -1.26 -18.26 -16.80
C ILE A 159 -2.13 -17.69 -17.94
N ILE A 160 -1.68 -16.61 -18.59
CA ILE A 160 -2.42 -16.01 -19.71
C ILE A 160 -2.51 -16.97 -20.90
N LYS A 161 -1.43 -17.69 -21.22
CA LYS A 161 -1.40 -18.65 -22.33
C LYS A 161 -2.23 -19.90 -22.06
N ALA A 162 -2.22 -20.38 -20.81
CA ALA A 162 -2.88 -21.62 -20.44
C ALA A 162 -4.42 -21.57 -20.56
N LYS A 163 -5.04 -20.38 -20.74
CA LYS A 163 -6.50 -20.19 -20.85
C LYS A 163 -7.28 -21.00 -19.79
N ASN A 164 -6.72 -21.06 -18.58
CA ASN A 164 -7.00 -22.11 -17.60
C ASN A 164 -8.50 -22.15 -17.20
N LYS A 165 -9.17 -23.26 -17.50
CA LYS A 165 -10.48 -23.66 -16.93
C LYS A 165 -10.44 -24.30 -15.52
N PRO A 166 -9.33 -24.85 -14.96
CA PRO A 166 -9.39 -25.67 -13.73
C PRO A 166 -9.62 -24.90 -12.43
N LEU A 167 -9.80 -23.58 -12.46
CA LEU A 167 -10.10 -22.77 -11.27
C LEU A 167 -11.61 -22.51 -11.08
N GLN A 168 -12.47 -23.01 -11.97
CA GLN A 168 -13.92 -22.81 -11.87
C GLN A 168 -14.50 -23.37 -10.57
N TRP A 169 -13.99 -24.50 -10.08
CA TRP A 169 -14.47 -25.09 -8.82
C TRP A 169 -14.24 -24.18 -7.60
N MET A 170 -13.21 -23.32 -7.63
CA MET A 170 -12.95 -22.32 -6.58
C MET A 170 -13.96 -21.16 -6.64
N ALA A 171 -14.60 -20.95 -7.78
CA ALA A 171 -15.67 -19.96 -7.93
C ALA A 171 -16.99 -20.45 -7.32
N GLU A 172 -17.13 -21.72 -6.96
CA GLU A 172 -18.37 -22.29 -6.40
C GLU A 172 -18.51 -22.01 -4.91
N GLY A 173 -19.73 -21.62 -4.50
CA GLY A 173 -20.06 -21.35 -3.09
C GLY A 173 -19.10 -20.37 -2.44
N LYS A 174 -18.47 -20.80 -1.34
CA LYS A 174 -17.48 -20.07 -0.53
C LYS A 174 -16.05 -20.60 -0.72
N ARG A 175 -15.75 -21.34 -1.79
CA ARG A 175 -14.41 -21.91 -2.00
C ARG A 175 -13.35 -20.86 -2.39
N ILE A 176 -13.78 -19.68 -2.81
CA ILE A 176 -12.89 -18.55 -3.13
C ILE A 176 -12.00 -18.14 -1.94
N TYR A 177 -12.47 -18.35 -0.71
CA TYR A 177 -11.70 -18.03 0.50
C TYR A 177 -10.50 -18.97 0.72
N LEU A 178 -10.44 -20.11 0.02
CA LEU A 178 -9.25 -20.98 0.02
C LEU A 178 -8.02 -20.26 -0.53
N LEU A 179 -8.20 -19.23 -1.37
CA LEU A 179 -7.11 -18.41 -1.89
C LEU A 179 -6.41 -17.57 -0.80
N ALA A 180 -7.03 -17.37 0.36
CA ALA A 180 -6.42 -16.69 1.50
C ALA A 180 -5.51 -17.61 2.33
N ILE A 181 -5.68 -18.94 2.25
CA ILE A 181 -4.97 -19.92 3.10
C ILE A 181 -3.45 -19.79 3.00
N PRO A 182 -2.82 -19.69 1.82
CA PRO A 182 -1.37 -19.54 1.74
C PRO A 182 -0.85 -18.32 2.52
N ALA A 183 -1.54 -17.18 2.42
CA ALA A 183 -1.16 -15.97 3.14
C ALA A 183 -1.35 -16.11 4.66
N ILE A 184 -2.42 -16.80 5.09
CA ILE A 184 -2.67 -17.08 6.51
C ILE A 184 -1.54 -17.94 7.09
N ILE A 185 -1.16 -19.01 6.38
CA ILE A 185 -0.08 -19.91 6.82
C ILE A 185 1.25 -19.15 6.87
N ILE A 186 1.62 -18.48 5.79
CA ILE A 186 2.88 -17.72 5.70
C ILE A 186 3.00 -16.70 6.83
N TYR A 187 1.99 -15.85 6.99
CA TYR A 187 2.06 -14.76 7.98
C TYR A 187 2.06 -15.32 9.40
N SER A 188 1.14 -16.25 9.71
CA SER A 188 1.04 -16.79 11.07
C SER A 188 2.31 -17.53 11.49
N SER A 189 2.96 -18.27 10.59
CA SER A 189 4.17 -19.03 10.90
C SER A 189 5.46 -18.20 10.91
N MET A 190 5.54 -17.13 10.11
CA MET A 190 6.80 -16.40 9.90
C MET A 190 6.88 -15.05 10.62
N THR A 191 5.77 -14.37 10.91
CA THR A 191 5.81 -12.95 11.35
C THR A 191 6.47 -12.73 12.71
N ILE A 192 6.52 -13.74 13.58
CA ILE A 192 7.19 -13.63 14.89
C ILE A 192 8.71 -13.59 14.70
N GLN A 193 9.25 -14.41 13.80
CA GLN A 193 10.68 -14.50 13.51
C GLN A 193 11.14 -13.40 12.55
N PHE A 194 10.28 -13.03 11.60
CA PHE A 194 10.54 -12.06 10.55
C PHE A 194 9.47 -10.95 10.60
N PRO A 195 9.59 -9.98 11.52
CA PRO A 195 8.65 -8.87 11.66
C PRO A 195 8.70 -7.93 10.44
N GLU A 196 7.69 -7.06 10.34
CA GLU A 196 7.59 -6.08 9.25
C GLU A 196 8.75 -5.09 9.28
N THR A 197 9.42 -4.92 8.15
CA THR A 197 10.50 -3.94 7.98
C THR A 197 10.30 -3.02 6.79
N ASN A 198 9.54 -3.46 5.77
CA ASN A 198 9.38 -2.76 4.49
C ASN A 198 10.72 -2.42 3.77
N ASN A 199 11.79 -3.16 4.12
CA ASN A 199 13.15 -2.93 3.62
C ASN A 199 13.61 -3.93 2.55
N LEU A 200 12.71 -4.78 2.05
CA LEU A 200 12.93 -5.85 1.06
C LEU A 200 13.93 -6.95 1.48
N VAL A 201 15.10 -6.58 1.99
CA VAL A 201 16.22 -7.47 2.27
C VAL A 201 15.95 -8.40 3.45
N GLN A 202 15.31 -7.90 4.50
CA GLN A 202 15.01 -8.64 5.73
C GLN A 202 13.51 -8.92 5.89
N ASP A 203 12.70 -8.51 4.91
CA ASP A 203 11.24 -8.51 4.99
C ASP A 203 10.61 -9.83 4.51
N TYR A 204 11.21 -10.97 4.87
CA TYR A 204 10.89 -12.28 4.26
C TYR A 204 9.41 -12.67 4.39
N CYS A 205 8.82 -12.53 5.58
CA CYS A 205 7.41 -12.83 5.83
C CYS A 205 6.51 -11.93 4.98
N TYR A 206 6.72 -10.62 5.06
CA TYR A 206 5.88 -9.63 4.40
C TYR A 206 6.04 -9.64 2.89
N PHE A 207 7.25 -9.93 2.38
CA PHE A 207 7.48 -10.16 0.96
C PHE A 207 6.64 -11.33 0.41
N LEU A 208 6.49 -12.42 1.15
CA LEU A 208 5.61 -13.53 0.72
C LEU A 208 4.12 -13.21 0.94
N TYR A 209 3.81 -12.54 2.05
CA TYR A 209 2.45 -12.12 2.39
C TYR A 209 1.83 -11.19 1.34
N TRP A 210 2.56 -10.14 0.94
CA TRP A 210 2.11 -9.18 -0.09
C TRP A 210 1.99 -9.83 -1.46
N LEU A 211 2.90 -10.75 -1.79
CA LEU A 211 2.85 -11.52 -3.03
C LEU A 211 1.54 -12.31 -3.16
N CYS A 212 1.03 -12.90 -2.07
CA CYS A 212 -0.24 -13.64 -2.10
C CYS A 212 -1.40 -12.76 -2.59
N PHE A 213 -1.52 -11.52 -2.12
CA PHE A 213 -2.57 -10.60 -2.59
C PHE A 213 -2.43 -10.29 -4.07
N LEU A 214 -1.19 -10.02 -4.52
CA LEU A 214 -0.90 -9.75 -5.93
C LEU A 214 -1.26 -10.95 -6.83
N LEU A 215 -0.82 -12.16 -6.47
CA LEU A 215 -1.09 -13.37 -7.24
C LEU A 215 -2.59 -13.65 -7.30
N VAL A 216 -3.31 -13.55 -6.18
CA VAL A 216 -4.77 -13.76 -6.16
C VAL A 216 -5.48 -12.71 -7.00
N GLY A 217 -5.07 -11.44 -6.93
CA GLY A 217 -5.61 -10.38 -7.80
C GLY A 217 -5.43 -10.70 -9.29
N PHE A 218 -4.23 -11.17 -9.68
CA PHE A 218 -3.94 -11.60 -11.05
C PHE A 218 -4.81 -12.79 -11.47
N ILE A 219 -4.89 -13.83 -10.65
CA ILE A 219 -5.65 -15.05 -10.91
C ILE A 219 -7.16 -14.78 -11.00
N CYS A 220 -7.69 -13.95 -10.11
CA CYS A 220 -9.10 -13.57 -10.10
C CYS A 220 -9.48 -12.82 -11.36
N VAL A 221 -8.68 -11.85 -11.83
CA VAL A 221 -9.06 -11.11 -13.05
C VAL A 221 -8.87 -11.95 -14.32
N ALA A 222 -7.96 -12.93 -14.28
CA ALA A 222 -7.79 -13.90 -15.35
C ALA A 222 -9.00 -14.84 -15.51
N ASN A 223 -9.78 -15.04 -14.44
CA ASN A 223 -10.95 -15.92 -14.40
C ASN A 223 -12.18 -15.16 -13.90
N ILE A 224 -13.02 -14.68 -14.83
CA ILE A 224 -14.17 -13.83 -14.49
C ILE A 224 -15.10 -14.45 -13.43
N SER A 225 -15.25 -15.78 -13.42
CA SER A 225 -16.05 -16.51 -12.43
C SER A 225 -15.57 -16.31 -10.99
N LEU A 226 -14.26 -16.15 -10.76
CA LEU A 226 -13.72 -15.83 -9.44
C LEU A 226 -14.10 -14.41 -9.02
N MET A 227 -14.03 -13.45 -9.94
CA MET A 227 -14.51 -12.08 -9.69
C MET A 227 -16.03 -12.05 -9.45
N ASP A 228 -16.82 -12.87 -10.15
CA ASP A 228 -18.25 -13.04 -9.89
C ASP A 228 -18.51 -13.66 -8.51
N SER A 229 -17.69 -14.63 -8.10
CA SER A 229 -17.77 -15.22 -6.75
C SER A 229 -17.49 -14.21 -5.64
N LEU A 230 -16.50 -13.31 -5.83
CA LEU A 230 -16.23 -12.22 -4.88
C LEU A 230 -17.41 -11.25 -4.76
N GLU A 231 -18.05 -10.88 -5.88
CA GLU A 231 -19.25 -10.04 -5.87
C GLU A 231 -20.44 -10.72 -5.18
N ARG A 232 -20.67 -12.01 -5.48
CA ARG A 232 -21.75 -12.80 -4.88
C ARG A 232 -21.57 -12.93 -3.38
N ASN A 233 -20.35 -13.18 -2.91
CA ASN A 233 -20.02 -13.39 -1.49
C ASN A 233 -19.71 -12.09 -0.71
N ARG A 234 -19.88 -10.90 -1.31
CA ARG A 234 -19.50 -9.60 -0.70
C ARG A 234 -20.03 -9.38 0.73
N ARG A 235 -21.27 -9.83 1.02
CA ARG A 235 -21.88 -9.70 2.36
C ARG A 235 -21.22 -10.64 3.37
N PHE A 236 -20.84 -11.84 2.94
CA PHE A 236 -20.14 -12.80 3.79
C PHE A 236 -18.70 -12.35 4.05
N SER A 237 -18.00 -11.79 3.04
CA SER A 237 -16.70 -11.13 3.25
C SER A 237 -16.80 -9.98 4.24
N LEU A 238 -17.85 -9.17 4.16
CA LEU A 238 -18.08 -8.04 5.06
C LEU A 238 -18.33 -8.52 6.49
N MET A 239 -19.12 -9.57 6.64
CA MET A 239 -19.33 -10.23 7.93
C MET A 239 -18.00 -10.71 8.52
N ILE A 240 -17.18 -11.44 7.75
CA ILE A 240 -15.85 -11.90 8.22
C ILE A 240 -14.97 -10.72 8.61
N ALA A 241 -14.92 -9.67 7.79
CA ALA A 241 -14.10 -8.48 8.05
C ALA A 241 -14.50 -7.78 9.35
N PHE A 242 -15.81 -7.59 9.57
CA PHE A 242 -16.33 -6.93 10.76
C PHE A 242 -16.22 -7.80 12.01
N THR A 243 -16.56 -9.08 11.95
CA THR A 243 -16.46 -9.94 13.12
C THR A 243 -15.01 -10.13 13.56
N SER A 244 -14.10 -10.35 12.60
CA SER A 244 -12.68 -10.50 12.93
C SER A 244 -12.06 -9.21 13.49
N ILE A 245 -12.40 -8.02 12.95
CA ILE A 245 -11.87 -6.77 13.51
C ILE A 245 -12.43 -6.46 14.90
N ILE A 246 -13.71 -6.77 15.15
CA ILE A 246 -14.31 -6.62 16.49
C ILE A 246 -13.58 -7.52 17.48
N VAL A 247 -13.33 -8.78 17.12
CA VAL A 247 -12.60 -9.72 17.98
C VAL A 247 -11.16 -9.25 18.21
N ILE A 248 -10.45 -8.82 17.16
CA ILE A 248 -9.08 -8.29 17.29
C ILE A 248 -9.04 -7.08 18.23
N ASN A 249 -9.96 -6.14 18.07
CA ASN A 249 -9.98 -4.93 18.89
C ASN A 249 -10.48 -5.18 20.31
N TYR A 250 -11.44 -6.08 20.51
CA TYR A 250 -11.82 -6.56 21.84
C TYR A 250 -10.60 -7.14 22.57
N ILE A 251 -9.79 -7.95 21.88
CA ILE A 251 -8.57 -8.54 22.43
C ILE A 251 -7.52 -7.46 22.76
N ARG A 252 -7.32 -6.49 21.85
CA ARG A 252 -6.37 -5.38 22.04
C ARG A 252 -6.76 -4.43 23.17
N TRP A 253 -8.03 -4.04 23.25
CA TRP A 253 -8.50 -3.01 24.19
C TRP A 253 -8.70 -3.53 25.62
N ASN A 254 -8.66 -4.84 25.83
CA ASN A 254 -8.73 -5.46 27.15
C ASN A 254 -7.38 -6.05 27.59
N ASP A 255 -6.28 -5.72 26.88
CA ASP A 255 -4.93 -6.22 27.19
C ASP A 255 -4.83 -7.74 27.31
N ILE A 256 -5.64 -8.46 26.50
CA ILE A 256 -5.69 -9.93 26.47
C ILE A 256 -4.98 -10.50 25.23
N GLN A 257 -4.05 -9.76 24.63
CA GLN A 257 -3.28 -10.28 23.51
C GLN A 257 -2.38 -11.42 23.99
N PRO A 258 -1.98 -12.34 23.10
CA PRO A 258 -1.15 -13.48 23.50
C PRO A 258 0.14 -13.06 24.22
N TRP A 259 0.79 -11.98 23.78
CA TRP A 259 2.01 -11.47 24.39
C TRP A 259 1.80 -10.73 25.73
N ASP A 260 0.57 -10.34 26.04
CA ASP A 260 0.22 -9.69 27.31
C ASP A 260 -0.12 -10.73 28.40
N THR A 261 -0.65 -11.88 28.00
CA THR A 261 -1.27 -12.86 28.93
C THR A 261 -0.58 -14.23 28.99
N ILE A 262 0.22 -14.60 28.00
CA ILE A 262 0.82 -15.93 27.90
C ILE A 262 2.34 -15.82 28.08
N ILE A 263 2.88 -16.54 29.08
CA ILE A 263 4.33 -16.52 29.40
C ILE A 263 5.17 -16.97 28.20
N ASN A 264 4.82 -18.09 27.57
CA ASN A 264 5.52 -18.65 26.42
C ASN A 264 4.81 -18.33 25.10
N TRP A 265 4.29 -17.11 24.96
CA TRP A 265 3.44 -16.73 23.82
C TRP A 265 4.07 -17.02 22.45
N LYS A 266 5.40 -16.95 22.30
CA LYS A 266 6.07 -17.21 21.00
C LYS A 266 5.89 -18.65 20.50
N THR A 267 5.70 -19.62 21.39
CA THR A 267 5.53 -21.03 21.03
C THR A 267 4.10 -21.53 21.26
N ASP A 268 3.23 -20.71 21.85
CA ASP A 268 1.85 -21.08 22.15
C ASP A 268 0.96 -21.06 20.89
N PRO A 269 0.21 -22.15 20.59
CA PRO A 269 -0.69 -22.22 19.44
C PRO A 269 -1.71 -21.07 19.35
N ARG A 270 -2.16 -20.53 20.49
CA ARG A 270 -3.14 -19.43 20.54
C ARG A 270 -2.61 -18.14 19.90
N THR A 271 -1.29 -17.92 19.96
CA THR A 271 -0.64 -16.80 19.28
C THR A 271 -0.79 -16.91 17.78
N TYR A 272 -0.51 -18.09 17.22
CA TYR A 272 -0.63 -18.34 15.78
C TYR A 272 -2.08 -18.21 15.29
N ILE A 273 -3.06 -18.61 16.10
CA ILE A 273 -4.49 -18.41 15.82
C ILE A 273 -4.83 -16.91 15.79
N PHE A 274 -4.36 -16.13 16.77
CA PHE A 274 -4.57 -14.69 16.80
C PHE A 274 -3.92 -13.98 15.60
N LEU A 275 -2.69 -14.38 15.24
CA LEU A 275 -1.99 -13.84 14.06
C LEU A 275 -2.73 -14.22 12.75
N ALA A 276 -3.24 -15.44 12.65
CA ALA A 276 -4.07 -15.87 11.52
C ALA A 276 -5.34 -15.03 11.40
N LEU A 277 -5.99 -14.70 12.53
CA LEU A 277 -7.19 -13.85 12.55
C LEU A 277 -6.94 -12.47 11.94
N ARG A 278 -5.76 -11.87 12.18
CA ARG A 278 -5.37 -10.59 11.55
C ARG A 278 -5.34 -10.67 10.03
N VAL A 279 -4.85 -11.80 9.49
CA VAL A 279 -4.81 -12.04 8.05
C VAL A 279 -6.20 -12.30 7.48
N VAL A 280 -7.03 -13.06 8.19
CA VAL A 280 -8.44 -13.29 7.83
C VAL A 280 -9.18 -11.95 7.73
N CYS A 281 -8.94 -11.03 8.67
CA CYS A 281 -9.49 -9.68 8.66
C CYS A 281 -9.06 -8.91 7.39
N ALA A 282 -7.77 -8.90 7.07
CA ALA A 282 -7.23 -8.25 5.88
C ALA A 282 -7.90 -8.77 4.59
N TRP A 283 -7.96 -10.09 4.39
CA TRP A 283 -8.63 -10.71 3.25
C TRP A 283 -10.13 -10.43 3.21
N GLY A 284 -10.79 -10.46 4.36
CA GLY A 284 -12.20 -10.09 4.50
C GLY A 284 -12.46 -8.69 3.95
N TRP A 285 -11.66 -7.70 4.35
CA TRP A 285 -11.78 -6.33 3.85
C TRP A 285 -11.44 -6.20 2.36
N VAL A 286 -10.40 -6.88 1.86
CA VAL A 286 -10.08 -6.86 0.42
C VAL A 286 -11.21 -7.44 -0.40
N PHE A 287 -11.72 -8.63 -0.05
CA PHE A 287 -12.82 -9.27 -0.78
C PHE A 287 -14.12 -8.50 -0.66
N THR A 288 -14.36 -7.83 0.47
CA THR A 288 -15.45 -6.88 0.63
C THR A 288 -15.33 -5.73 -0.35
N ALA A 289 -14.17 -5.05 -0.36
CA ALA A 289 -13.93 -3.90 -1.23
C ALA A 289 -14.08 -4.28 -2.71
N ILE A 290 -13.52 -5.40 -3.14
CA ILE A 290 -13.65 -5.91 -4.51
C ILE A 290 -15.11 -6.27 -4.84
N GLY A 291 -15.79 -7.00 -3.96
CA GLY A 291 -17.16 -7.45 -4.19
C GLY A 291 -18.18 -6.30 -4.24
N TYR A 292 -18.10 -5.34 -3.32
CA TYR A 292 -18.94 -4.14 -3.33
C TYR A 292 -18.54 -3.18 -4.46
N GLY A 293 -17.24 -3.01 -4.70
CA GLY A 293 -16.74 -2.19 -5.81
C GLY A 293 -17.27 -2.69 -7.15
N LYS A 294 -17.20 -4.00 -7.42
CA LYS A 294 -17.73 -4.58 -8.64
C LYS A 294 -19.24 -4.38 -8.78
N ARG A 295 -20.00 -4.52 -7.70
CA ARG A 295 -21.46 -4.35 -7.71
C ARG A 295 -21.89 -2.90 -7.96
N TYR A 296 -21.21 -1.92 -7.34
CA TYR A 296 -21.71 -0.54 -7.25
C TYR A 296 -20.85 0.50 -7.97
N LEU A 297 -19.56 0.24 -8.20
CA LEU A 297 -18.60 1.19 -8.79
C LEU A 297 -18.22 0.86 -10.23
N ASN A 298 -18.99 0.00 -10.93
CA ASN A 298 -18.64 -0.44 -12.28
C ASN A 298 -19.09 0.51 -13.41
N LYS A 299 -19.61 1.69 -13.07
CA LYS A 299 -19.97 2.72 -14.05
C LYS A 299 -18.72 3.46 -14.51
N LYS A 300 -18.56 3.64 -15.83
CA LYS A 300 -17.54 4.53 -16.39
C LYS A 300 -17.86 5.96 -16.01
N HIS A 301 -16.86 6.69 -15.54
CA HIS A 301 -16.99 8.12 -15.25
C HIS A 301 -15.83 8.88 -15.92
N PRO A 302 -16.07 10.01 -16.61
CA PRO A 302 -15.02 10.73 -17.33
C PRO A 302 -13.88 11.18 -16.40
N VAL A 303 -14.20 11.50 -15.15
CA VAL A 303 -13.20 11.92 -14.15
C VAL A 303 -12.15 10.84 -13.86
N LEU A 304 -12.46 9.55 -14.07
CA LEU A 304 -11.50 8.45 -13.86
C LEU A 304 -10.27 8.60 -14.75
N ASN A 305 -10.39 9.14 -15.96
CA ASN A 305 -9.24 9.33 -16.84
C ASN A 305 -8.25 10.34 -16.28
N TYR A 306 -8.76 11.38 -15.61
CA TYR A 306 -7.96 12.37 -14.92
C TYR A 306 -7.39 11.80 -13.62
N LEU A 307 -8.22 11.21 -12.76
CA LEU A 307 -7.79 10.66 -11.47
C LEU A 307 -6.72 9.57 -11.64
N ASN A 308 -6.89 8.68 -12.63
CA ASN A 308 -5.90 7.65 -12.93
C ASN A 308 -4.54 8.21 -13.37
N GLN A 309 -4.49 9.43 -13.91
CA GLN A 309 -3.22 10.10 -14.23
C GLN A 309 -2.60 10.77 -13.00
N ALA A 310 -3.42 11.31 -12.10
CA ALA A 310 -2.97 12.03 -10.91
C ALA A 310 -2.56 11.10 -9.76
N VAL A 311 -3.18 9.92 -9.65
CA VAL A 311 -3.08 9.07 -8.46
C VAL A 311 -1.66 8.59 -8.14
N TYR A 312 -0.85 8.27 -9.16
CA TYR A 312 0.51 7.78 -8.94
C TYR A 312 1.49 8.91 -8.61
N PRO A 313 1.50 10.06 -9.32
CA PRO A 313 2.24 11.24 -8.88
C PRO A 313 1.87 11.71 -7.47
N PHE A 314 0.56 11.74 -7.15
CA PHE A 314 0.08 12.07 -5.82
C PHE A 314 0.66 11.13 -4.75
N TYR A 315 0.61 9.82 -5.00
CA TYR A 315 1.22 8.82 -4.13
C TYR A 315 2.74 9.01 -3.97
N ILE A 316 3.47 9.43 -5.00
CA ILE A 316 4.90 9.69 -4.85
C ILE A 316 5.14 10.92 -3.95
N LEU A 317 4.37 11.99 -4.12
CA LEU A 317 4.58 13.27 -3.44
C LEU A 317 4.09 13.34 -1.99
N HIS A 318 2.92 12.74 -1.70
CA HIS A 318 2.11 13.08 -0.53
C HIS A 318 2.90 13.01 0.79
N GLN A 319 3.69 11.96 1.02
CA GLN A 319 4.37 11.79 2.30
C GLN A 319 5.46 12.84 2.51
N THR A 320 6.23 13.20 1.49
CA THR A 320 7.23 14.26 1.63
C THR A 320 6.59 15.58 2.02
N VAL A 321 5.45 15.91 1.39
CA VAL A 321 4.69 17.11 1.74
C VAL A 321 4.17 17.02 3.18
N ILE A 322 3.66 15.86 3.60
CA ILE A 322 3.21 15.64 4.99
C ILE A 322 4.35 15.87 5.97
N VAL A 323 5.54 15.29 5.75
CA VAL A 323 6.68 15.42 6.67
C VAL A 323 7.13 16.88 6.75
N ILE A 324 7.20 17.58 5.61
CA ILE A 324 7.52 19.02 5.57
C ILE A 324 6.52 19.84 6.39
N LEU A 325 5.21 19.63 6.18
CA LEU A 325 4.19 20.36 6.92
C LEU A 325 4.24 20.02 8.41
N THR A 326 4.32 18.73 8.73
CA THR A 326 4.34 18.21 10.10
C THR A 326 5.51 18.79 10.88
N TYR A 327 6.70 18.91 10.27
CA TYR A 327 7.86 19.54 10.91
C TYR A 327 7.54 20.89 11.56
N TYR A 328 6.75 21.73 10.89
CA TYR A 328 6.34 23.03 11.43
C TYR A 328 5.07 22.93 12.28
N VAL A 329 4.08 22.16 11.84
CA VAL A 329 2.75 22.10 12.46
C VAL A 329 2.79 21.51 13.87
N VAL A 330 3.66 20.53 14.16
CA VAL A 330 3.73 19.94 15.51
C VAL A 330 4.23 20.91 16.58
N GLN A 331 4.89 22.00 16.17
CA GLN A 331 5.43 23.02 17.07
C GLN A 331 4.39 24.07 17.49
N THR A 332 3.22 24.10 16.85
CA THR A 332 2.16 25.06 17.21
C THR A 332 1.40 24.60 18.46
N THR A 333 0.69 25.53 19.10
CA THR A 333 -0.14 25.26 20.29
C THR A 333 -1.55 24.76 19.96
N GLU A 334 -1.86 24.54 18.67
CA GLU A 334 -3.18 24.13 18.22
C GLU A 334 -3.52 22.68 18.58
N THR A 335 -4.82 22.38 18.60
CA THR A 335 -5.33 21.02 18.88
C THR A 335 -4.89 20.00 17.83
N ILE A 336 -4.75 18.73 18.23
CA ILE A 336 -4.44 17.62 17.31
C ILE A 336 -5.41 17.57 16.13
N GLY A 337 -6.71 17.81 16.38
CA GLY A 337 -7.74 17.80 15.33
C GLY A 337 -7.49 18.87 14.26
N MET A 338 -7.20 20.11 14.67
CA MET A 338 -6.89 21.21 13.76
C MET A 338 -5.60 20.93 12.98
N LYS A 339 -4.54 20.47 13.67
CA LYS A 339 -3.27 20.10 13.07
C LYS A 339 -3.45 18.98 12.02
N TYR A 340 -4.22 17.94 12.33
CA TYR A 340 -4.51 16.84 11.42
C TYR A 340 -5.30 17.30 10.18
N ILE A 341 -6.40 18.04 10.37
CA ILE A 341 -7.22 18.56 9.27
C ILE A 341 -6.40 19.47 8.36
N PHE A 342 -5.59 20.36 8.95
CA PHE A 342 -4.66 21.21 8.21
C PHE A 342 -3.68 20.38 7.39
N THR A 343 -3.00 19.40 8.00
CA THR A 343 -2.04 18.53 7.30
C THR A 343 -2.69 17.81 6.13
N VAL A 344 -3.90 17.24 6.30
CA VAL A 344 -4.62 16.54 5.22
C VAL A 344 -4.97 17.48 4.07
N ILE A 345 -5.62 18.62 4.36
CA ILE A 345 -6.12 19.55 3.33
C ILE A 345 -4.94 20.17 2.58
N VAL A 346 -3.95 20.69 3.31
CA VAL A 346 -2.82 21.40 2.70
C VAL A 346 -1.92 20.43 1.94
N THR A 347 -1.70 19.20 2.43
CA THR A 347 -0.99 18.17 1.66
C THR A 347 -1.71 17.87 0.35
N PHE A 348 -3.03 17.71 0.39
CA PHE A 348 -3.81 17.45 -0.80
C PHE A 348 -3.66 18.59 -1.82
N LEU A 349 -3.87 19.83 -1.39
CA LEU A 349 -3.77 21.00 -2.25
C LEU A 349 -2.37 21.19 -2.83
N LEU A 350 -1.32 21.06 -2.01
CA LEU A 350 0.06 21.20 -2.47
C LEU A 350 0.47 20.08 -3.42
N SER A 351 0.15 18.82 -3.09
CA SER A 351 0.49 17.68 -3.96
C SER A 351 -0.23 17.77 -5.31
N MET A 352 -1.50 18.18 -5.31
CA MET A 352 -2.26 18.40 -6.54
C MET A 352 -1.76 19.63 -7.29
N GLY A 353 -1.41 20.71 -6.62
CA GLY A 353 -0.79 21.90 -7.21
C GLY A 353 0.53 21.56 -7.92
N ILE A 354 1.43 20.83 -7.25
CA ILE A 354 2.68 20.34 -7.83
C ILE A 354 2.39 19.46 -9.05
N PHE A 355 1.43 18.54 -8.94
CA PHE A 355 1.01 17.71 -10.06
C PHE A 355 0.53 18.55 -11.25
N HIS A 356 -0.30 19.57 -11.02
CA HIS A 356 -0.87 20.38 -12.09
C HIS A 356 0.14 21.31 -12.76
N ILE A 357 1.01 21.94 -11.97
CA ILE A 357 1.92 22.99 -12.44
C ILE A 357 3.22 22.36 -12.97
N PHE A 358 3.81 21.39 -12.26
CA PHE A 358 5.17 20.91 -12.56
C PHE A 358 5.23 19.51 -13.16
N ILE A 359 4.25 18.64 -12.91
CA ILE A 359 4.33 17.24 -13.39
C ILE A 359 3.51 17.04 -14.67
N ARG A 360 2.22 17.37 -14.64
CA ARG A 360 1.28 17.10 -15.74
C ARG A 360 1.67 17.79 -17.06
N PRO A 361 2.20 19.03 -17.08
CA PRO A 361 2.46 19.75 -18.33
C PRO A 361 3.72 19.28 -19.07
N TYR A 362 4.77 18.86 -18.37
CA TYR A 362 6.10 18.66 -18.97
C TYR A 362 6.43 17.18 -19.22
N ALA A 363 7.01 16.86 -20.37
CA ALA A 363 7.27 15.47 -20.77
C ALA A 363 8.28 14.76 -19.85
N VAL A 364 9.33 15.46 -19.42
CA VAL A 364 10.38 14.91 -18.55
C VAL A 364 9.82 14.54 -17.18
N THR A 365 9.09 15.45 -16.52
CA THR A 365 8.51 15.17 -15.20
C THR A 365 7.41 14.11 -15.29
N ARG A 366 6.61 14.07 -16.35
CA ARG A 366 5.71 12.92 -16.59
C ARG A 366 6.45 11.59 -16.61
N PHE A 367 7.59 11.52 -17.28
CA PHE A 367 8.41 10.32 -17.35
C PHE A 367 8.98 9.94 -15.98
N LEU A 368 9.55 10.90 -15.25
CA LEU A 368 10.08 10.70 -13.89
C LEU A 368 9.01 10.24 -12.89
N PHE A 369 7.75 10.61 -13.11
CA PHE A 369 6.61 10.16 -12.29
C PHE A 369 5.83 8.98 -12.92
N GLY A 370 6.41 8.27 -13.89
CA GLY A 370 5.85 7.03 -14.45
C GLY A 370 4.57 7.21 -15.25
N MET A 371 4.25 8.45 -15.63
CA MET A 371 3.06 8.79 -16.42
C MET A 371 3.26 8.44 -17.89
N LYS A 372 2.15 8.23 -18.60
CA LYS A 372 2.18 8.08 -20.07
C LYS A 372 2.67 9.39 -20.72
N PRO A 373 3.43 9.32 -21.83
CA PRO A 373 3.72 10.49 -22.65
C PRO A 373 2.43 11.23 -23.04
N LYS A 374 2.50 12.55 -23.25
CA LYS A 374 1.39 13.25 -23.90
C LYS A 374 1.23 12.67 -25.30
N SER A 375 -0.01 12.40 -25.71
CA SER A 375 -0.29 12.17 -27.12
C SER A 375 0.14 13.44 -27.85
N ILE A 376 1.10 13.32 -28.76
CA ILE A 376 1.28 14.35 -29.78
C ILE A 376 -0.04 14.32 -30.55
N LYS A 377 -0.78 15.43 -30.48
CA LYS A 377 -2.00 15.62 -31.28
C LYS A 377 -1.61 16.32 -32.56
#